data_AF-A0A354X6U9-F1
#
_entry.id   AF-A0A354X6U9-F1
#
_cell.length_a   1.000
_cell.length_b   1.000
_cell.length_c   1.000
_cell.angle_alpha   90.00
_cell.angle_beta   90.00
_cell.angle_gamma   90.00
#
_symmetry.space_group_name_H-M   'P 1'
#
loop_
_entity.id
_entity.type
_entity.pdbx_description
1 polymer ?
#
loop_
_entity_poly.entity_id
_entity_poly.type
_entity_poly.pdbx_seq_one_letter_code
_entity_poly.pdbx_strand_id
1 'polypeptide(L)' 'MTTKNKELEVFTFDQIKDEFIGEIGTEKRTRYERELQLEMLGEMIRKVRLERNLT' A
#
# COMPACT_ATOMS: atom_id res chain seq x y z
N MET A 1 -22.99 29.10 -7.61
CA MET A 1 -23.36 28.26 -6.45
C MET A 1 -22.19 28.28 -5.48
N THR A 2 -22.33 28.98 -4.36
CA THR A 2 -21.27 29.13 -3.35
C THR A 2 -21.17 27.83 -2.55
N THR A 3 -20.26 26.94 -2.95
CA THR A 3 -19.88 25.79 -2.13
C THR A 3 -19.14 26.34 -0.91
N LYS A 4 -19.76 26.23 0.26
CA LYS A 4 -19.12 26.44 1.57
C LYS A 4 -17.78 25.71 1.55
N ASN A 5 -16.68 26.45 1.74
CA ASN A 5 -15.33 25.91 1.92
C ASN A 5 -15.34 25.02 3.15
N LYS A 6 -15.64 23.73 2.96
CA LYS A 6 -15.31 22.69 3.93
C LYS A 6 -13.80 22.55 3.82
N GLU A 7 -13.07 22.94 4.86
CA GLU A 7 -11.62 22.76 4.91
C GLU A 7 -11.30 21.32 4.51
N LEU A 8 -10.47 21.17 3.47
CA LEU A 8 -10.01 19.86 3.03
C LEU A 8 -9.07 19.34 4.13
N GLU A 9 -9.49 18.30 4.84
CA GLU A 9 -8.64 17.61 5.79
C GLU A 9 -7.54 16.88 5.01
N VAL A 10 -6.29 17.35 5.18
CA VAL A 10 -5.11 16.78 4.53
C VAL A 10 -4.46 15.80 5.50
N PHE A 11 -4.41 14.54 5.10
CA PHE A 11 -3.72 13.48 5.85
C PHE A 11 -2.45 13.07 5.13
N THR A 12 -1.41 12.78 5.90
CA THR A 12 -0.23 12.11 5.39
C THR A 12 -0.54 10.64 5.10
N PHE A 13 0.21 10.05 4.17
CA PHE A 13 0.04 8.63 3.87
C PHE A 13 0.29 7.73 5.08
N ASP A 14 1.18 8.15 5.99
CA ASP A 14 1.44 7.41 7.24
C ASP A 14 0.23 7.43 8.17
N GLN A 15 -0.44 8.56 8.34
CA GLN A 15 -1.67 8.65 9.14
C GLN A 15 -2.77 7.74 8.61
N ILE A 16 -2.94 7.67 7.29
CA ILE A 16 -3.89 6.75 6.67
C ILE A 16 -3.49 5.28 6.91
N LYS A 17 -2.20 4.95 6.80
CA LYS A 17 -1.75 3.58 7.10
C LYS A 17 -2.00 3.22 8.57
N ASP A 18 -1.76 4.14 9.48
CA ASP A 18 -1.99 3.93 10.91
C ASP A 18 -3.48 3.70 11.20
N GLU A 19 -4.38 4.46 10.57
CA GLU A 19 -5.84 4.33 10.72
C GLU A 19 -6.38 3.00 10.17
N PHE A 20 -5.96 2.59 8.97
CA PHE A 20 -6.56 1.44 8.28
C PHE A 20 -5.84 0.11 8.56
N ILE A 21 -4.51 0.15 8.61
CA ILE A 21 -3.65 -1.05 8.69
C ILE A 21 -3.13 -1.24 10.12
N GLY A 22 -3.01 -0.15 10.88
CA GLY A 22 -2.53 -0.11 12.26
C GLY A 22 -1.17 0.58 12.37
N GLU A 23 -0.79 0.92 13.60
CA GLU A 23 0.50 1.55 13.87
C GLU A 23 1.69 0.64 13.51
N ILE A 24 2.83 1.27 13.27
CA ILE A 24 4.10 0.58 13.02
C ILE A 24 4.44 -0.32 14.22
N GLY A 25 4.74 -1.59 13.95
CA GLY A 25 5.05 -2.58 14.98
C GLY A 25 3.86 -3.41 15.46
N THR A 26 2.63 -3.09 15.02
CA THR A 26 1.49 -3.98 15.27
C THR A 26 1.59 -5.27 14.45
N GLU A 27 1.14 -6.40 15.01
CA GLU A 27 1.12 -7.67 14.28
C GLU A 27 0.25 -7.61 13.02
N LYS A 28 -0.86 -6.85 13.07
CA LYS A 28 -1.77 -6.63 11.93
C LYS A 28 -1.03 -6.00 10.76
N ARG A 29 -0.32 -4.89 10.99
CA ARG A 29 0.46 -4.21 9.95
C ARG A 29 1.62 -5.04 9.47
N THR A 30 2.33 -5.70 10.37
CA THR A 30 3.48 -6.55 10.01
C THR A 30 3.06 -7.69 9.08
N ARG A 31 1.93 -8.34 9.36
CA ARG A 31 1.36 -9.38 8.49
C ARG A 31 0.94 -8.83 7.14
N TYR A 32 0.22 -7.71 7.13
CA TYR A 32 -0.21 -7.04 5.90
C TYR A 32 0.99 -6.68 4.99
N GLU A 33 2.00 -6.03 5.55
CA GLU A 33 3.19 -5.61 4.79
C GLU A 33 3.97 -6.83 4.25
N ARG A 34 4.02 -7.93 5.02
CA ARG A 34 4.64 -9.18 4.56
C ARG A 34 3.89 -9.80 3.39
N GLU A 35 2.56 -9.89 3.47
CA GLU A 35 1.73 -10.41 2.38
C GLU A 35 1.88 -9.56 1.11
N LEU A 36 1.86 -8.24 1.25
CA LEU A 36 2.07 -7.31 0.14
C LEU A 36 3.45 -7.50 -0.51
N GLN A 37 4.50 -7.67 0.29
CA GLN A 37 5.86 -7.93 -0.23
C GLN A 37 5.93 -9.22 -1.05
N LEU A 38 5.25 -10.28 -0.63
CA LEU A 38 5.20 -11.54 -1.36
C LEU A 38 4.47 -11.39 -2.70
N GLU A 39 3.36 -10.66 -2.73
CA GLU A 39 2.61 -10.38 -3.95
C GLU A 39 3.46 -9.59 -4.95
N MET A 40 4.07 -8.49 -4.51
CA MET A 40 4.95 -7.67 -5.37
C MET A 40 6.14 -8.49 -5.89
N LEU A 41 6.72 -9.36 -5.07
CA LEU A 41 7.81 -10.23 -5.49
C LEU A 41 7.36 -11.20 -6.59
N GLY A 42 6.17 -11.81 -6.44
CA GLY A 42 5.59 -12.68 -7.46
C GLY A 42 5.36 -11.96 -8.79
N GLU A 43 4.88 -10.71 -8.74
CA GLU A 43 4.70 -9.87 -9.92
C GLU A 43 6.05 -9.52 -10.59
N MET A 44 7.05 -9.13 -9.81
CA MET A 44 8.40 -8.86 -10.33
C MET A 44 9.01 -10.09 -11.00
N ILE A 45 8.89 -11.26 -10.38
CA ILE A 45 9.37 -12.52 -10.97
C ILE A 45 8.64 -12.80 -12.29
N ARG A 46 7.32 -12.63 -12.32
CA ARG A 46 6.51 -12.81 -13.54
C ARG A 46 6.98 -11.88 -14.65
N LYS A 47 7.16 -10.59 -14.33
CA LYS A 47 7.65 -9.59 -15.28
C LYS A 47 9.02 -9.96 -15.85
N VAL A 48 9.97 -10.35 -14.99
CA VAL A 48 11.31 -10.78 -15.42
C VAL A 48 11.25 -12.03 -16.31
N ARG A 49 10.35 -12.99 -16.03
CA ARG A 49 10.17 -14.18 -16.87
C ARG A 49 9.67 -13.82 -18.26
N LEU A 50 8.71 -12.90 -18.36
CA LEU A 50 8.20 -12.38 -19.64
C LEU A 50 9.29 -11.64 -20.42
N GLU A 51 10.04 -10.74 -19.77
CA GLU A 51 11.13 -9.98 -20.41
C GLU A 51 12.25 -10.89 -20.94
N ARG A 52 12.48 -12.03 -20.27
CA ARG A 52 13.51 -13.02 -20.65
C ARG A 52 12.97 -14.16 -21.53
N ASN A 53 11.72 -14.12 -21.95
CA ASN A 53 11.05 -15.19 -22.71
C ASN A 53 11.17 -16.57 -22.04
N LEU A 54 11.15 -16.62 -20.69
CA LEU A 54 11.31 -17.87 -19.93
C LEU A 54 10.00 -18.66 -19.85
N THR A 55 8.85 -17.97 -19.83
CA THR A 55 7.45 -18.46 -19.95
C THR A 55 6.51 -17.28 -19.86
#